data_AF-A0A926XEK9-F1
#
_entry.id   AF-A0A926XEK9-F1
#
_cell.length_a   1.000
_cell.length_b   1.000
_cell.length_c   1.000
_cell.angle_alpha   90.00
_cell.angle_beta   90.00
_cell.angle_gamma   90.00
#
_symmetry.space_group_name_H-M   'P 1'
#
loop_
_entity.id
_entity.type
_entity.pdbx_description
1 polymer ?
#
loop_
_entity_poly.entity_id
_entity_poly.type
_entity_poly.pdbx_seq_one_letter_code
_entity_poly.pdbx_strand_id
1 'polypeptide(L)'
;MTKPTEIEKQQYARIKELFALSRQRYLDAGGDPRKRPSGLKGDDYLTDEERQELFAIARGGVKIIGDEVHCEGRSWKISAKDINN
;
A
#
# COMPACT_ATOMS: atom_id res chain seq x y z
N MET A 1 -6.59 -5.04 20.10
CA MET A 1 -7.10 -4.75 18.74
C MET A 1 -8.14 -3.64 18.85
N THR A 2 -7.81 -2.46 18.36
CA THR A 2 -8.71 -1.31 18.27
C THR A 2 -9.17 -1.16 16.82
N LYS A 3 -10.45 -0.84 16.61
CA LYS A 3 -11.01 -0.70 15.26
C LYS A 3 -10.40 0.54 14.57
N PRO A 4 -10.04 0.46 13.28
CA PRO A 4 -9.61 1.63 12.53
C PRO A 4 -10.74 2.66 12.40
N THR A 5 -10.36 3.93 12.46
CA THR A 5 -11.22 5.08 12.15
C THR A 5 -11.57 5.13 10.67
N GLU A 6 -12.59 5.91 10.30
CA GLU A 6 -12.98 6.06 8.89
C GLU A 6 -11.87 6.68 8.03
N ILE A 7 -11.10 7.62 8.60
CA ILE A 7 -9.96 8.25 7.93
C ILE A 7 -8.86 7.21 7.65
N GLU A 8 -8.53 6.38 8.63
CA GLU A 8 -7.55 5.30 8.48
C GLU A 8 -7.98 4.27 7.43
N LYS A 9 -9.28 3.96 7.35
CA LYS A 9 -9.83 3.09 6.31
C LYS A 9 -9.72 3.71 4.92
N GLN A 10 -10.03 5.00 4.78
CA GLN A 10 -9.89 5.72 3.51
C GLN A 10 -8.43 5.79 3.06
N GLN A 11 -7.52 6.11 3.98
CA GLN A 11 -6.08 6.09 3.73
C GLN A 11 -5.58 4.69 3.32
N TYR A 12 -6.04 3.64 4.00
CA TYR A 12 -5.70 2.26 3.64
C TYR A 12 -6.28 1.86 2.28
N ALA A 13 -7.53 2.23 1.98
CA ALA A 13 -8.12 2.01 0.67
C ALA A 13 -7.30 2.70 -0.43
N ARG A 14 -6.85 3.93 -0.17
CA ARG A 14 -6.02 4.69 -1.10
C ARG A 14 -4.66 4.03 -1.34
N ILE A 15 -3.99 3.55 -0.29
CA ILE A 15 -2.75 2.78 -0.41
C ILE A 15 -2.96 1.55 -1.30
N LYS A 16 -4.08 0.83 -1.15
CA LYS A 16 -4.40 -0.32 -1.99
C LYS A 16 -4.55 0.05 -3.47
N GLU A 17 -5.21 1.16 -3.78
CA GLU A 17 -5.32 1.64 -5.16
C GLU A 17 -3.95 1.94 -5.77
N LEU A 18 -3.07 2.62 -5.03
CA LEU A 18 -1.71 2.91 -5.47
C LEU A 18 -0.90 1.63 -5.74
N PHE A 19 -1.02 0.62 -4.88
CA PHE A 19 -0.35 -0.66 -5.08
C PHE A 19 -0.93 -1.46 -6.25
N ALA A 20 -2.24 -1.40 -6.48
CA ALA A 20 -2.85 -2.04 -7.64
C ALA A 20 -2.38 -1.39 -8.96
N LEU A 21 -2.31 -0.06 -9.00
CA LEU A 21 -1.83 0.70 -10.16
C LEU A 21 -0.36 0.40 -10.47
N SER A 22 0.51 0.47 -9.46
CA SER A 22 1.93 0.11 -9.61
C SER A 22 2.10 -1.35 -10.05
N ARG A 23 1.32 -2.28 -9.48
CA ARG A 23 1.34 -3.69 -9.90
C ARG A 23 0.95 -3.84 -11.36
N GLN A 24 -0.12 -3.18 -11.80
CA GLN A 24 -0.57 -3.24 -13.18
C GLN A 24 0.52 -2.73 -14.14
N ARG A 25 1.17 -1.60 -13.81
CA ARG A 25 2.28 -1.06 -14.60
C ARG A 25 3.51 -1.95 -14.60
N TYR A 26 3.82 -2.59 -13.47
CA TYR A 26 4.90 -3.57 -13.39
C TYR A 26 4.66 -4.76 -14.33
N LEU A 27 3.42 -5.29 -14.35
CA LEU A 27 3.06 -6.38 -15.25
C LEU A 27 3.08 -5.94 -16.72
N ASP A 28 2.60 -4.74 -17.03
CA ASP A 28 2.61 -4.16 -18.38
C ASP A 28 4.04 -3.98 -18.93
N ALA A 29 4.99 -3.61 -18.06
CA ALA A 29 6.41 -3.52 -18.39
C ALA A 29 7.11 -4.89 -18.54
N GLY A 30 6.38 -6.00 -18.48
CA GLY A 30 6.92 -7.37 -18.57
C GLY A 30 7.46 -7.93 -17.25
N GLY A 31 7.08 -7.34 -16.12
CA GLY A 31 7.42 -7.83 -14.79
C GLY A 31 6.89 -9.24 -14.51
N ASP A 32 7.62 -10.00 -13.72
CA ASP A 32 7.24 -11.36 -13.32
C ASP A 32 5.98 -11.34 -12.44
N PRO A 33 4.86 -11.96 -12.85
CA PRO A 33 3.62 -11.95 -12.08
C PRO A 33 3.71 -12.66 -10.73
N ARG A 34 4.73 -13.50 -10.51
CA ARG A 34 5.00 -14.14 -9.21
C ARG A 34 5.78 -13.25 -8.26
N LYS A 35 6.28 -12.12 -8.75
CA LYS A 35 7.03 -11.13 -7.96
C LYS A 35 6.23 -9.83 -7.85
N ARG A 36 6.58 -9.06 -6.83
CA ARG A 36 6.06 -7.71 -6.63
C ARG A 36 7.12 -6.71 -7.11
N PRO A 37 6.71 -5.55 -7.65
CA PRO A 37 7.65 -4.44 -7.87
C PRO A 37 8.35 -4.10 -6.55
N SER A 38 9.64 -3.76 -6.60
CA SER A 38 10.33 -3.41 -5.36
C SER A 38 9.82 -2.06 -4.85
N GLY A 39 9.80 -1.84 -3.53
CA GLY A 39 9.39 -0.55 -2.96
C GLY A 39 10.39 0.58 -3.19
N LEU A 40 11.42 0.39 -4.03
CA LEU A 40 12.47 1.36 -4.27
C LEU A 40 12.09 2.29 -5.42
N LYS A 41 12.41 3.59 -5.27
CA LYS A 41 12.16 4.59 -6.30
C LYS A 41 12.73 4.15 -7.66
N GLY A 42 11.85 4.05 -8.65
CA GLY A 42 12.18 3.65 -10.03
C GLY A 42 11.86 2.19 -10.34
N ASP A 43 11.61 1.38 -9.33
CA ASP A 43 11.25 -0.03 -9.44
C ASP A 43 9.93 -0.34 -8.69
N ASP A 44 9.33 0.70 -8.09
CA ASP A 44 8.01 0.71 -7.45
C ASP A 44 6.86 1.03 -8.42
N TYR A 45 7.16 1.42 -9.65
CA TYR A 45 6.19 1.71 -10.72
C TYR A 45 5.12 2.76 -10.36
N LEU A 46 5.40 3.55 -9.31
CA LEU A 46 4.63 4.73 -8.94
C LEU A 46 5.22 5.99 -9.60
N THR A 47 4.33 6.91 -9.97
CA THR A 47 4.74 8.27 -10.35
C THR A 47 5.26 9.03 -9.12
N ASP A 48 5.97 10.14 -9.33
CA ASP A 48 6.42 10.96 -8.19
C ASP A 48 5.25 11.52 -7.37
N GLU A 49 4.10 11.83 -7.98
CA GLU A 49 2.88 12.27 -7.29
C GLU A 49 2.27 11.16 -6.43
N GLU A 50 2.11 9.96 -6.97
CA GLU A 50 1.61 8.79 -6.25
C GLU A 50 2.53 8.41 -5.09
N ARG A 51 3.85 8.51 -5.30
CA ARG A 51 4.84 8.27 -4.25
C ARG A 51 4.75 9.34 -3.16
N GLN A 52 4.57 10.61 -3.51
CA GLN A 52 4.36 11.69 -2.54
C GLN A 52 3.08 11.47 -1.73
N GLU A 53 1.99 11.03 -2.36
CA GLU A 53 0.75 10.69 -1.68
C GLU A 53 0.94 9.52 -0.70
N LEU A 54 1.62 8.46 -1.14
CA LEU A 54 1.96 7.32 -0.28
C LEU A 54 2.78 7.76 0.95
N PHE A 55 3.76 8.64 0.75
CA PHE A 55 4.55 9.21 1.85
C PHE A 55 3.72 10.12 2.76
N ALA A 56 2.78 10.89 2.23
CA ALA A 56 1.88 11.72 3.03
C ALA A 56 0.98 10.86 3.92
N ILE A 57 0.42 9.77 3.39
CA ILE A 57 -0.37 8.80 4.15
C ILE A 57 0.50 8.12 5.22
N ALA A 58 1.72 7.70 4.87
CA ALA A 58 2.64 7.08 5.81
C ALA A 58 3.08 8.01 6.95
N ARG A 59 3.25 9.31 6.65
CA ARG A 59 3.49 10.36 7.65
C ARG A 59 2.28 10.63 8.53
N GLY A 60 1.07 10.39 8.01
CA GLY A 60 -0.19 10.41 8.77
C GLY A 60 -0.34 9.28 9.77
N GLY A 61 0.66 8.38 9.89
CA GLY A 61 0.72 7.34 10.91
C GLY A 61 0.39 5.94 10.40
N VAL A 62 -0.21 5.81 9.21
CA VAL A 62 -0.61 4.52 8.63
C VAL A 62 0.57 3.83 7.97
N LYS A 63 0.98 2.67 8.50
CA LYS A 63 2.06 1.84 7.96
C LYS A 63 1.56 0.42 7.73
N ILE A 64 1.92 -0.17 6.61
CA ILE A 64 1.65 -1.59 6.34
C ILE A 64 2.94 -2.37 6.59
N ILE A 65 2.91 -3.32 7.52
CA ILE A 65 4.02 -4.21 7.86
C ILE A 65 3.51 -5.64 7.71
N GLY A 66 3.96 -6.34 6.66
CA GLY A 66 3.48 -7.68 6.36
C GLY A 66 1.97 -7.69 6.09
N ASP A 67 1.23 -8.45 6.89
CA ASP A 67 -0.24 -8.52 6.87
C ASP A 67 -0.92 -7.59 7.90
N GLU A 68 -0.21 -6.68 8.56
CA GLU A 68 -0.79 -5.75 9.54
C GLU A 68 -0.67 -4.29 9.11
N VAL A 69 -1.76 -3.54 9.32
CA VAL A 69 -1.72 -2.08 9.27
C VAL A 69 -1.54 -1.56 10.68
N HIS A 70 -0.54 -0.70 10.88
CA HIS A 70 -0.23 -0.01 12.12
C HIS A 70 -0.53 1.48 11.98
N CYS A 71 -1.23 2.06 12.95
CA CYS A 71 -1.47 3.51 13.02
C CYS A 71 -1.65 3.96 14.46
N GLU A 72 -0.86 4.94 14.92
CA GLU A 72 -0.96 5.58 16.25
C GLU A 72 -1.29 4.64 17.43
N GLY A 73 -0.50 3.56 17.60
CA GLY A 73 -0.69 2.59 18.69
C GLY A 73 -1.83 1.59 18.49
N ARG A 74 -2.48 1.61 17.32
CA ARG A 74 -3.49 0.66 16.87
C ARG A 74 -2.92 -0.20 15.76
N SER A 75 -3.29 -1.47 15.74
CA SER A 75 -3.01 -2.34 14.60
C SER A 75 -4.22 -3.22 14.28
N TRP A 76 -4.38 -3.51 13.00
CA TRP A 76 -5.36 -4.48 12.53
C TRP A 76 -4.78 -5.35 11.42
N LYS A 77 -5.18 -6.62 11.41
CA LYS A 77 -4.81 -7.55 10.34
C LYS A 77 -5.57 -7.22 9.06
N ILE A 78 -4.83 -7.21 7.98
CA ILE A 78 -5.32 -7.20 6.61
C ILE A 78 -5.80 -8.62 6.31
N SER A 79 -7.02 -8.76 5.82
CA SER A 79 -7.50 -10.06 5.37
C SER A 79 -6.64 -10.57 4.23
N ALA A 80 -6.28 -11.85 4.21
CA ALA A 80 -5.47 -12.45 3.15
C ALA A 80 -6.06 -12.29 1.74
N LYS A 81 -7.37 -11.98 1.64
CA LYS A 81 -8.03 -11.62 0.38
C LYS A 81 -7.58 -10.27 -0.17
N ASP A 82 -7.21 -9.32 0.69
CA ASP A 82 -6.76 -7.98 0.31
C ASP A 82 -5.26 -7.92 -0.03
N ILE A 83 -4.48 -8.95 0.29
CA ILE A 83 -3.01 -9.01 0.07
C ILE A 83 -2.66 -9.50 -1.36
N ASN A 84 -3.62 -10.11 -2.05
CA ASN A 84 -3.40 -10.84 -3.31
C ASN A 84 -4.03 -10.19 -4.55
N ASN A 85 -4.59 -8.98 -4.46
CA ASN A 85 -5.11 -8.27 -5.62
C ASN A 85 -4.09 -7.25 -6.13
#